data_AF-A0A3D3V372-F1
#
_entry.id   AF-A0A3D3V372-F1
#
_cell.length_a   1.000
_cell.length_b   1.000
_cell.length_c   1.000
_cell.angle_alpha   90.00
_cell.angle_beta   90.00
_cell.angle_gamma   90.00
#
_symmetry.space_group_name_H-M   'P 1'
#
loop_
_entity.id
_entity.type
_entity.pdbx_description
1 polymer ?
#
loop_
_entity_poly.entity_id
_entity_poly.type
_entity_poly.pdbx_seq_one_letter_code
_entity_poly.pdbx_strand_id
1 'polypeptide(L)'
;MKRLILVLTLLVTTAILVQAQAEVNLLDYELITYRVSMEDKTALVSLQFNQTKDGYEAIYTVRFTFEDEFDYEAFAVPYMYLMMSYIYNPAFLPFLQMIDLDSPTTVNLYGMKIVYEKDEKVGKYTGRRFSFYSNDEKIFSWVATKQIELPLKFEIPEQGYVAELVEIRRR
;
A
#
# COMPACT_ATOMS: atom_id res chain seq x y z
N MET A 1 -38.24 -17.71 -0.27
CA MET A 1 -37.43 -17.20 0.86
C MET A 1 -36.26 -18.12 1.23
N LYS A 2 -36.47 -19.38 1.65
CA LYS A 2 -35.35 -20.26 2.09
C LYS A 2 -34.23 -20.46 1.06
N ARG A 3 -34.55 -20.62 -0.23
CA ARG A 3 -33.54 -20.73 -1.31
C ARG A 3 -32.76 -19.43 -1.55
N LEU A 4 -33.44 -18.29 -1.45
CA LEU A 4 -32.81 -16.98 -1.62
C LEU A 4 -31.82 -16.69 -0.49
N ILE A 5 -32.22 -17.00 0.75
CA ILE A 5 -31.36 -16.89 1.93
C ILE A 5 -30.13 -17.78 1.76
N LEU A 6 -30.31 -19.03 1.31
CA LEU A 6 -29.20 -19.97 1.15
C LEU A 6 -28.21 -19.54 0.06
N VAL A 7 -28.69 -18.98 -1.06
CA VAL A 7 -27.84 -18.40 -2.11
C VAL A 7 -27.10 -17.16 -1.61
N LEU A 8 -27.77 -16.28 -0.85
CA LEU A 8 -27.13 -15.12 -0.22
C LEU A 8 -26.08 -15.52 0.82
N THR A 9 -26.37 -16.50 1.67
CA THR A 9 -25.41 -17.03 2.63
C THR A 9 -24.21 -17.62 1.90
N LEU A 10 -24.44 -18.41 0.84
CA LEU A 10 -23.37 -18.98 0.03
C LEU A 10 -22.48 -17.89 -0.58
N LEU A 11 -23.08 -16.87 -1.20
CA LEU A 11 -22.40 -15.71 -1.78
C LEU A 11 -21.55 -14.97 -0.74
N VAL A 12 -22.11 -14.73 0.46
CA VAL A 12 -21.40 -14.07 1.56
C VAL A 12 -20.25 -14.95 2.06
N THR A 13 -20.45 -16.25 2.25
CA THR A 13 -19.35 -17.15 2.65
C THR A 13 -18.26 -17.26 1.59
N THR A 14 -18.61 -17.29 0.30
CA THR A 14 -17.60 -17.27 -0.76
C THR A 14 -16.88 -15.93 -0.83
N ALA A 15 -17.57 -14.80 -0.60
CA ALA A 15 -16.92 -13.50 -0.54
C ALA A 15 -15.93 -13.41 0.64
N ILE A 16 -16.29 -13.96 1.81
CA ILE A 16 -15.42 -14.02 2.99
C ILE A 16 -14.20 -14.94 2.73
N LEU A 17 -14.42 -16.12 2.13
CA LEU A 17 -13.35 -17.07 1.81
C LEU A 17 -12.38 -16.53 0.75
N VAL A 18 -12.89 -15.79 -0.25
CA VAL A 18 -12.07 -15.15 -1.29
C VAL A 18 -11.27 -13.98 -0.71
N GLN A 19 -11.85 -13.19 0.20
CA GLN A 19 -11.11 -12.14 0.91
C GLN A 19 -9.99 -12.72 1.79
N ALA A 20 -10.21 -13.87 2.43
CA ALA A 20 -9.18 -14.55 3.22
C ALA A 20 -8.01 -15.11 2.39
N GLN A 21 -8.16 -15.22 1.06
CA GLN A 21 -7.08 -15.64 0.15
C GLN A 21 -6.36 -14.48 -0.55
N ALA A 22 -6.89 -13.27 -0.50
CA ALA A 22 -6.34 -12.10 -1.20
C ALA A 22 -5.47 -11.19 -0.30
N GLU A 23 -5.26 -11.56 0.97
CA GLU A 23 -4.41 -10.80 1.87
C GLU A 23 -2.93 -11.04 1.52
N VAL A 24 -2.20 -9.96 1.22
CA VAL A 24 -0.76 -10.01 1.02
C VAL A 24 -0.12 -10.49 2.32
N ASN A 25 0.51 -11.67 2.29
CA ASN A 25 1.25 -12.17 3.43
C ASN A 25 2.61 -11.48 3.50
N LEU A 26 2.74 -10.48 4.38
CA LEU A 26 4.01 -9.75 4.55
C LEU A 26 5.18 -10.66 4.95
N LEU A 27 4.91 -11.83 5.54
CA LEU A 27 5.94 -12.81 5.89
C LEU A 27 6.61 -13.47 4.67
N ASP A 28 6.03 -13.36 3.47
CA ASP A 28 6.64 -13.83 2.22
C ASP A 28 7.84 -12.96 1.79
N TYR A 29 7.98 -11.79 2.43
CA TYR A 29 9.08 -10.87 2.22
C TYR A 29 10.12 -11.01 3.34
N GLU A 30 11.40 -10.94 2.96
CA GLU A 30 12.52 -10.84 3.90
C GLU A 30 12.77 -9.37 4.27
N LEU A 31 12.75 -8.48 3.28
CA LEU A 31 12.97 -7.05 3.44
C LEU A 31 12.09 -6.24 2.48
N ILE A 32 11.49 -5.17 2.99
CA ILE A 32 10.79 -4.16 2.21
C ILE A 32 11.32 -2.79 2.64
N THR A 33 11.81 -1.99 1.69
CA THR A 33 12.33 -0.65 1.97
C THR A 33 11.67 0.38 1.06
N TYR A 34 11.07 1.39 1.67
CA TYR A 34 10.56 2.58 1.00
C TYR A 34 11.43 3.79 1.31
N ARG A 35 11.67 4.62 0.30
CA ARG A 35 12.00 6.03 0.50
C ARG A 35 10.70 6.77 0.69
N VAL A 36 10.61 7.52 1.76
CA VAL A 36 9.45 8.32 2.05
C VAL A 36 9.84 9.79 2.11
N SER A 37 9.07 10.64 1.48
CA SER A 37 9.30 12.08 1.40
C SER A 37 8.05 12.82 1.88
N MET A 38 8.26 13.88 2.66
CA MET A 38 7.24 14.85 3.04
C MET A 38 7.84 16.24 2.95
N GLU A 39 7.28 17.11 2.10
CA GLU A 39 7.83 18.44 1.83
C GLU A 39 9.33 18.34 1.45
N ASP A 40 10.22 18.89 2.28
CA ASP A 40 11.67 18.91 2.05
C ASP A 40 12.42 17.78 2.80
N LYS A 41 11.68 16.88 3.44
CA LYS A 41 12.23 15.84 4.33
C LYS A 41 12.16 14.47 3.66
N THR A 42 13.20 13.65 3.85
CA THR A 42 13.21 12.26 3.35
C THR A 42 13.70 11.24 4.38
N ALA A 43 13.12 10.05 4.32
CA ALA A 43 13.38 8.92 5.19
C ALA A 43 13.55 7.65 4.37
N LEU A 44 14.33 6.69 4.87
CA LEU A 44 14.25 5.30 4.47
C LEU A 44 13.52 4.53 5.57
N VAL A 45 12.37 3.97 5.22
CA VAL A 45 11.56 3.11 6.09
C VAL A 45 11.76 1.68 5.63
N SER A 46 12.25 0.81 6.50
CA SER A 46 12.52 -0.59 6.22
C SER A 46 11.77 -1.50 7.18
N LEU A 47 11.15 -2.54 6.64
CA LEU A 47 10.54 -3.62 7.39
C LEU A 47 11.24 -4.92 7.00
N GLN A 48 11.85 -5.56 7.99
CA GLN A 48 12.54 -6.84 7.83
C GLN A 48 11.83 -7.90 8.65
N PHE A 49 11.68 -9.08 8.08
CA PHE A 49 11.12 -10.23 8.78
C PHE A 49 12.18 -11.31 8.89
N ASN A 50 12.49 -11.74 10.10
CA ASN A 50 13.43 -12.82 10.38
C ASN A 50 12.67 -14.02 10.95
N GLN A 51 12.97 -15.22 10.45
CA GLN A 51 12.44 -16.43 11.09
C GLN A 51 13.32 -16.76 12.31
N THR A 52 12.69 -16.99 13.45
CA THR A 52 13.35 -17.41 14.68
C THR A 52 12.99 -18.86 14.99
N LYS A 53 13.58 -19.44 16.05
CA LYS A 53 13.24 -20.80 16.47
C LYS A 53 11.79 -20.95 16.92
N ASP A 54 11.20 -19.88 17.44
CA ASP A 54 9.88 -19.87 18.08
C ASP A 54 8.81 -19.12 17.25
N GLY A 55 9.16 -18.60 16.07
CA GLY A 55 8.24 -17.87 15.21
C GLY A 55 8.94 -16.89 14.27
N TYR A 56 8.48 -15.64 14.26
CA TYR A 56 9.03 -14.56 13.45
C TYR A 56 9.34 -13.34 14.30
N GLU A 57 10.42 -12.65 13.95
CA GLU A 57 10.77 -11.32 14.43
C GLU A 57 10.54 -10.33 13.28
N ALA A 58 9.80 -9.25 13.56
CA ALA A 58 9.65 -8.15 12.63
C ALA A 58 10.49 -6.97 13.15
N ILE A 59 11.45 -6.53 12.35
CA ILE A 59 12.30 -5.37 12.64
C ILE A 59 11.83 -4.22 11.77
N TYR A 60 11.40 -3.15 12.42
CA TYR A 60 11.06 -1.89 11.79
C TYR A 60 12.22 -0.90 12.01
N THR A 61 12.76 -0.37 10.92
CA THR A 61 13.85 0.61 10.95
C THR A 61 13.44 1.86 10.18
N VAL A 62 13.65 3.02 10.78
CA VAL A 62 13.57 4.29 10.05
C VAL A 62 14.91 5.00 10.12
N ARG A 63 15.42 5.38 8.95
CA ARG A 63 16.66 6.12 8.81
C ARG A 63 16.38 7.47 8.18
N PHE A 64 16.85 8.51 8.85
CA PHE A 64 16.74 9.89 8.40
C PHE A 64 18.13 10.47 8.16
N THR A 65 18.21 11.48 7.33
CA THR A 65 19.41 12.30 7.17
C THR A 65 18.96 13.75 7.32
N PHE A 66 19.61 14.48 8.22
CA PHE A 66 19.29 15.85 8.58
C PHE A 66 20.59 16.67 8.64
N GLU A 67 20.53 17.93 8.25
CA GLU A 67 21.68 18.84 8.25
C GLU A 67 21.81 19.61 9.57
N ASP A 68 20.68 19.99 10.18
CA ASP A 68 20.59 20.82 11.40
C ASP A 68 20.00 20.05 12.60
N GLU A 69 19.32 20.74 13.53
CA GLU A 69 18.78 20.13 14.75
C GLU A 69 17.69 19.08 14.45
N PHE A 70 17.79 17.92 15.11
CA PHE A 70 16.88 16.81 14.91
C PHE A 70 15.59 17.00 15.73
N ASP A 71 14.52 17.42 15.05
CA ASP A 71 13.17 17.37 15.59
C ASP A 71 12.56 15.97 15.38
N TYR A 72 12.68 15.11 16.38
CA TYR A 72 12.16 13.75 16.35
C TYR A 72 10.65 13.70 16.11
N GLU A 73 9.86 14.59 16.73
CA GLU A 73 8.40 14.50 16.69
C GLU A 73 7.85 14.94 15.33
N ALA A 74 8.39 16.04 14.77
CA ALA A 74 8.01 16.50 13.44
C ALA A 74 8.46 15.56 12.33
N PHE A 75 9.42 14.67 12.61
CA PHE A 75 10.01 13.79 11.60
C PHE A 75 9.53 12.34 11.75
N ALA A 76 9.72 11.67 12.89
CA ALA A 76 9.53 10.22 13.00
C ALA A 76 8.07 9.78 13.14
N VAL A 77 7.24 10.58 13.83
CA VAL A 77 5.86 10.22 14.16
C VAL A 77 4.98 10.04 12.91
N PRO A 78 5.02 10.92 11.89
CA PRO A 78 4.22 10.75 10.68
C PRO A 78 4.56 9.46 9.90
N TYR A 79 5.84 9.12 9.77
CA TYR A 79 6.27 7.92 9.04
C TYR A 79 5.87 6.63 9.76
N MET A 80 6.02 6.60 11.09
CA MET A 80 5.53 5.50 11.91
C MET A 80 4.01 5.36 11.79
N TYR A 81 3.27 6.47 11.94
CA TYR A 81 1.82 6.46 11.89
C TYR A 81 1.30 5.97 10.54
N LEU A 82 1.90 6.44 9.44
CA LEU A 82 1.42 6.09 8.12
C LEU A 82 1.75 4.64 7.74
N MET A 83 2.92 4.13 8.11
CA MET A 83 3.22 2.74 7.84
C MET A 83 2.39 1.81 8.73
N MET A 84 2.11 2.19 9.98
CA MET A 84 1.14 1.51 10.84
C MET A 84 -0.27 1.54 10.25
N SER A 85 -0.72 2.68 9.72
CA SER A 85 -2.05 2.79 9.13
C SER A 85 -2.22 2.00 7.84
N TYR A 86 -1.14 1.64 7.15
CA TYR A 86 -1.20 0.74 5.99
C TYR A 86 -1.05 -0.74 6.31
N ILE A 87 -0.15 -1.09 7.22
CA ILE A 87 0.06 -2.50 7.60
C ILE A 87 -1.10 -3.02 8.45
N TYR A 88 -1.68 -2.18 9.30
CA TYR A 88 -2.75 -2.59 10.21
C TYR A 88 -4.15 -2.23 9.72
N ASN A 89 -4.29 -1.66 8.51
CA ASN A 89 -5.59 -1.49 7.89
C ASN A 89 -5.86 -2.63 6.89
N PRO A 90 -6.56 -3.69 7.32
CA PRO A 90 -6.80 -4.88 6.47
C PRO A 90 -7.63 -4.55 5.22
N ALA A 91 -8.32 -3.41 5.17
CA ALA A 91 -9.10 -3.02 4.00
C ALA A 91 -8.26 -2.26 2.95
N PHE A 92 -7.09 -1.74 3.32
CA PHE A 92 -6.37 -0.79 2.47
C PHE A 92 -5.66 -1.45 1.29
N LEU A 93 -4.89 -2.51 1.52
CA LEU A 93 -4.22 -3.25 0.43
C LEU A 93 -5.23 -3.87 -0.54
N PRO A 94 -6.30 -4.56 -0.08
CA PRO A 94 -7.34 -5.04 -0.99
C PRO A 94 -7.99 -3.93 -1.82
N PHE A 95 -8.21 -2.75 -1.25
CA PHE A 95 -8.72 -1.59 -1.99
C PHE A 95 -7.78 -1.21 -3.15
N LEU A 96 -6.47 -1.11 -2.89
CA LEU A 96 -5.49 -0.79 -3.93
C LEU A 96 -5.39 -1.86 -5.03
N GLN A 97 -5.80 -3.10 -4.73
CA GLN A 97 -5.79 -4.24 -5.64
C GLN A 97 -7.11 -4.41 -6.41
N MET A 98 -8.12 -3.57 -6.19
CA MET A 98 -9.38 -3.61 -6.96
C MET A 98 -9.22 -3.22 -8.43
N ILE A 99 -8.05 -2.75 -8.82
CA ILE A 99 -7.72 -2.29 -10.18
C ILE A 99 -7.39 -3.47 -11.11
N ASP A 100 -7.84 -3.36 -12.37
CA ASP A 100 -7.42 -4.28 -13.42
C ASP A 100 -6.08 -3.80 -14.00
N LEU A 101 -5.02 -4.55 -13.72
CA LEU A 101 -3.68 -4.28 -14.23
C LEU A 101 -3.46 -4.70 -15.68
N ASP A 102 -4.34 -5.50 -16.29
CA ASP A 102 -4.25 -5.86 -17.71
C ASP A 102 -4.98 -4.84 -18.58
N SER A 103 -6.20 -4.50 -18.17
CA SER A 103 -7.11 -3.63 -18.92
C SER A 103 -7.64 -2.51 -18.01
N PRO A 104 -6.89 -1.42 -17.81
CA PRO A 104 -7.23 -0.40 -16.83
C PRO A 104 -8.47 0.35 -17.29
N THR A 105 -9.56 0.22 -16.54
CA THR A 105 -10.79 0.98 -16.74
C THR A 105 -11.04 1.89 -15.55
N THR A 106 -11.68 3.03 -15.80
CA THR A 106 -12.14 3.88 -14.70
C THR A 106 -13.22 3.16 -13.90
N VAL A 107 -13.00 3.02 -12.59
CA VAL A 107 -14.01 2.56 -11.65
C VAL A 107 -14.75 3.78 -11.14
N ASN A 108 -16.08 3.79 -11.22
CA ASN A 108 -16.91 4.91 -10.72
C ASN A 108 -18.11 4.37 -9.93
N LEU A 109 -18.16 4.68 -8.64
CA LEU A 109 -19.16 4.18 -7.69
C LEU A 109 -19.47 5.26 -6.64
N TYR A 110 -20.70 5.76 -6.60
CA TYR A 110 -21.20 6.62 -5.51
C TYR A 110 -20.26 7.78 -5.11
N GLY A 111 -19.77 8.56 -6.08
CA GLY A 111 -18.88 9.70 -5.84
C GLY A 111 -17.40 9.32 -5.67
N MET A 112 -17.09 8.03 -5.63
CA MET A 112 -15.73 7.50 -5.71
C MET A 112 -15.33 7.21 -7.15
N LYS A 113 -14.11 7.58 -7.52
CA LYS A 113 -13.58 7.36 -8.87
C LYS A 113 -12.12 6.91 -8.81
N ILE A 114 -11.79 5.77 -9.39
CA ILE A 114 -10.40 5.32 -9.59
C ILE A 114 -10.06 5.45 -11.07
N VAL A 115 -9.02 6.21 -11.39
CA VAL A 115 -8.62 6.52 -12.77
C VAL A 115 -7.22 6.01 -13.02
N TYR A 116 -7.03 5.27 -14.12
CA TYR A 116 -5.70 5.01 -14.66
C TYR A 116 -5.16 6.28 -15.32
N GLU A 117 -3.98 6.70 -14.89
CA GLU A 117 -3.37 7.95 -15.35
C GLU A 117 -2.34 7.69 -16.46
N LYS A 118 -1.39 6.80 -16.19
CA LYS A 118 -0.24 6.50 -17.06
C LYS A 118 0.56 5.32 -16.55
N ASP A 119 1.46 4.80 -17.38
CA ASP A 119 2.58 3.99 -16.91
C ASP A 119 3.62 4.89 -16.24
N GLU A 120 4.19 4.43 -15.12
CA GLU A 120 5.19 5.15 -14.33
C GLU A 120 6.35 4.22 -13.95
N LYS A 121 7.57 4.70 -14.16
CA LYS A 121 8.78 3.98 -13.73
C LYS A 121 9.13 4.39 -12.30
N VAL A 122 9.30 3.39 -11.43
CA VAL A 122 9.69 3.57 -10.03
C VAL A 122 10.86 2.65 -9.72
N GLY A 123 12.03 3.24 -9.47
CA GLY A 123 13.28 2.50 -9.35
C GLY A 123 13.57 1.68 -10.62
N LYS A 124 13.70 0.36 -10.46
CA LYS A 124 13.91 -0.59 -11.56
C LYS A 124 12.62 -1.15 -12.17
N TYR A 125 11.46 -0.82 -11.59
CA TYR A 125 10.17 -1.37 -12.00
C TYR A 125 9.39 -0.36 -12.85
N THR A 126 8.55 -0.88 -13.73
CA THR A 126 7.52 -0.10 -14.41
C THR A 126 6.17 -0.62 -13.95
N GLY A 127 5.31 0.28 -13.50
CA GLY A 127 3.96 -0.02 -13.08
C GLY A 127 2.95 0.93 -13.70
N ARG A 128 1.67 0.70 -13.39
CA ARG A 128 0.54 1.51 -13.81
C ARG A 128 0.14 2.42 -12.67
N ARG A 129 0.07 3.72 -12.93
CA ARG A 129 -0.36 4.73 -11.98
C ARG A 129 -1.88 4.86 -11.99
N PHE A 130 -2.46 4.82 -10.81
CA PHE A 130 -3.87 5.08 -10.56
C PHE A 130 -4.04 6.23 -9.58
N SER A 131 -5.12 6.98 -9.72
CA SER A 131 -5.55 8.01 -8.76
C SER A 131 -6.92 7.68 -8.23
N PHE A 132 -7.10 7.82 -6.92
CA PHE A 132 -8.40 7.78 -6.27
C PHE A 132 -8.93 9.20 -6.05
N TYR A 133 -10.18 9.41 -6.45
CA TYR A 133 -10.92 10.64 -6.25
C TYR A 133 -12.19 10.37 -5.44
N SER A 134 -12.55 11.31 -4.58
CA SER A 134 -13.83 11.36 -3.87
C SER A 134 -14.46 12.71 -4.12
N ASN A 135 -15.69 12.75 -4.64
CA ASN A 135 -16.38 13.99 -5.02
C ASN A 135 -15.52 14.89 -5.93
N ASP A 136 -14.85 14.27 -6.91
CA ASP A 136 -13.91 14.90 -7.86
C ASP A 136 -12.64 15.51 -7.27
N GLU A 137 -12.42 15.40 -5.96
CA GLU A 137 -11.15 15.76 -5.31
C GLU A 137 -10.20 14.56 -5.30
N LYS A 138 -8.94 14.77 -5.72
CA LYS A 138 -7.91 13.72 -5.70
C LYS A 138 -7.44 13.50 -4.27
N ILE A 139 -7.69 12.30 -3.75
CA ILE A 139 -7.32 11.94 -2.37
C ILE A 139 -5.90 11.37 -2.33
N PHE A 140 -5.60 10.40 -3.20
CA PHE A 140 -4.26 9.81 -3.31
C PHE A 140 -4.01 9.18 -4.68
N SER A 141 -2.77 8.81 -4.93
CA SER A 141 -2.36 8.04 -6.11
C SER A 141 -1.43 6.90 -5.70
N TRP A 142 -1.38 5.85 -6.50
CA TRP A 142 -0.43 4.76 -6.32
C TRP A 142 0.00 4.16 -7.65
N VAL A 143 1.17 3.55 -7.66
CA VAL A 143 1.71 2.82 -8.81
C VAL A 143 1.74 1.34 -8.45
N ALA A 144 1.12 0.50 -9.27
CA ALA A 144 1.03 -0.94 -9.06
C ALA A 144 1.59 -1.71 -10.26
N THR A 145 2.09 -2.92 -10.02
CA THR A 145 2.60 -3.82 -11.05
C THR A 145 2.26 -5.27 -10.71
N LYS A 146 2.21 -6.16 -11.69
CA LYS A 146 1.99 -7.59 -11.44
C LYS A 146 3.19 -8.30 -10.82
N GLN A 147 4.37 -7.67 -10.86
CA GLN A 147 5.61 -8.27 -10.38
C GLN A 147 5.67 -8.30 -8.84
N ILE A 148 5.00 -7.36 -8.17
CA ILE A 148 5.06 -7.11 -6.74
C ILE A 148 3.65 -6.75 -6.25
N GLU A 149 3.17 -7.42 -5.20
CA GLU A 149 1.80 -7.23 -4.68
C GLU A 149 1.64 -5.95 -3.84
N LEU A 150 2.76 -5.29 -3.53
CA LEU A 150 2.84 -4.02 -2.82
C LEU A 150 2.91 -2.84 -3.82
N PRO A 151 2.38 -1.66 -3.46
CA PRO A 151 2.48 -0.47 -4.30
C PRO A 151 3.95 -0.10 -4.53
N LEU A 152 4.35 0.10 -5.78
CA LEU A 152 5.68 0.62 -6.11
C LEU A 152 5.85 2.04 -5.60
N LYS A 153 4.78 2.84 -5.66
CA LYS A 153 4.75 4.21 -5.19
C LYS A 153 3.38 4.54 -4.63
N PHE A 154 3.32 5.42 -3.63
CA PHE A 154 2.09 5.95 -3.06
C PHE A 154 2.24 7.45 -2.80
N GLU A 155 1.22 8.25 -3.09
CA GLU A 155 1.25 9.70 -2.95
C GLU A 155 -0.04 10.23 -2.34
N ILE A 156 0.04 11.08 -1.30
CA ILE A 156 -1.07 11.86 -0.76
C ILE A 156 -0.76 13.34 -1.03
N PRO A 157 -1.32 13.93 -2.10
CA PRO A 157 -0.96 15.28 -2.52
C PRO A 157 -1.17 16.34 -1.45
N GLU A 158 -2.28 16.29 -0.72
CA GLU A 158 -2.63 17.27 0.33
C GLU A 158 -1.61 17.31 1.47
N GLN A 159 -0.95 16.18 1.74
CA GLN A 159 0.04 16.06 2.82
C GLN A 159 1.48 16.17 2.31
N GLY A 160 1.68 16.43 1.01
CA GLY A 160 3.00 16.39 0.37
C GLY A 160 3.71 15.05 0.52
N TYR A 161 2.97 13.98 0.84
CA TYR A 161 3.52 12.69 1.20
C TYR A 161 3.76 11.84 -0.05
N VAL A 162 4.95 11.26 -0.16
CA VAL A 162 5.33 10.32 -1.22
C VAL A 162 6.11 9.17 -0.63
N ALA A 163 5.69 7.93 -0.90
CA ALA A 163 6.47 6.72 -0.62
C ALA A 163 6.84 6.02 -1.92
N GLU A 164 8.12 5.73 -2.13
CA GLU A 164 8.66 5.04 -3.30
C GLU A 164 9.42 3.79 -2.87
N LEU A 165 9.09 2.64 -3.46
CA LEU A 165 9.77 1.38 -3.20
C LEU A 165 11.21 1.48 -3.71
N VAL A 166 12.17 1.28 -2.80
CA VAL A 166 13.60 1.31 -3.07
C VAL A 166 14.14 -0.11 -3.22
N GLU A 167 13.78 -0.97 -2.27
CA GLU A 167 14.29 -2.33 -2.20
C GLU A 167 13.19 -3.28 -1.76
N ILE A 168 13.18 -4.46 -2.34
CA ILE A 168 12.33 -5.55 -1.92
C ILE A 168 13.08 -6.86 -2.10
N ARG A 169 13.04 -7.70 -1.08
CA ARG A 169 13.62 -9.05 -1.08
C ARG A 169 12.53 -10.01 -0.63
N ARG A 170 12.19 -10.95 -1.51
CA ARG A 170 11.29 -12.08 -1.22
C ARG A 170 12.09 -13.22 -0.61
N ARG A 171 11.44 -14.02 0.22
CA ARG A 171 12.02 -15.26 0.73
C ARG A 171 12.08 -16.36 -0.33
#